data_AF-A0A941UQ19-F1
#
_entry.id   AF-A0A941UQ19-F1
#
_cell.length_a   1.000
_cell.length_b   1.000
_cell.length_c   1.000
_cell.angle_alpha   90.00
_cell.angle_beta   90.00
_cell.angle_gamma   90.00
#
_symmetry.space_group_name_H-M   'P 1'
#
loop_
_entity.id
_entity.type
_entity.pdbx_description
1 polymer ?
#
loop_
_entity_poly.entity_id
_entity_poly.type
_entity_poly.pdbx_seq_one_letter_code
_entity_poly.pdbx_strand_id
1 'polypeptide(L)'
;MITRMSKVEIVGPKDLLRDVVALLQQLKVIQIDPEESELAGEDAVEEKVRPFLHDERERSLFERLFLEDLRRRIDDLFASLPNVPVRTSYIEPQVILDTILVTVDKHLRTARTLTERKRSMESEIEECVRFASFLGTLDSLFKQPHTPPNLDVIMLTIKDQTAVEHIRSTIAKLTDGKFKLFTVPAGRGTLAGMITLEKDASVAVSAALTREHVPELALPPSFEALPLSGKITYLERHGLELSRQIEAVDRELGDLGRRWGPIYRRVREWIDERITLLTATASILQTRMCFFIRGWMISDDVARLRAQLDVSFGMQVVLEEKHMREKDLEHAPVVLLNRPYFRPFEIFGRLLPVPAYLSFDPTPFIGIFFPVFFGMILGDAGYGVLLVILALYLRRRYAKKREVADASQVLLASSLYTIIFGVLYGEFFGDLGTTLFGMEPLLIERRTSVIPMMVFALSAGVVHIVLGLLLGAITAFRRKVRREGFAKLLNILIILCMIAVFATFFGYLPGLLSRPIIMVILIATPFLLFSGGLLAPLELLKNIGNIISYVRIMAIGLTSVLLAFVANQMAGATGDIVLGVMAAVLLHLLNIVLGVFSPTIHALRLHYVEFFSKFIESGGKKFDPMHK
;
A
#
# COMPACT_ATOMS: atom_id res chain seq x y z
N MET A 1 -4.29 5.77 22.85
CA MET A 1 -4.26 7.22 23.10
C MET A 1 -2.83 7.69 22.93
N ILE A 2 -2.64 8.91 22.41
CA ILE A 2 -1.31 9.54 22.35
C ILE A 2 -0.87 9.83 23.79
N THR A 3 0.30 9.33 24.14
CA THR A 3 0.88 9.49 25.48
C THR A 3 1.59 10.84 25.57
N ARG A 4 1.52 11.50 26.73
CA ARG A 4 2.20 12.76 26.94
C ARG A 4 3.72 12.53 26.92
N MET A 5 4.41 13.26 26.07
CA MET A 5 5.86 13.36 26.05
C MET A 5 6.34 14.51 26.93
N SER A 6 7.50 14.32 27.52
CA SER A 6 8.26 15.34 28.23
C SER A 6 9.56 15.56 27.48
N LYS A 7 9.93 16.83 27.32
CA LYS A 7 11.24 17.23 26.83
C LYS A 7 12.18 17.27 28.02
N VAL A 8 13.28 16.53 27.95
CA VAL A 8 14.23 16.40 29.07
C VAL A 8 15.63 16.79 28.65
N GLU A 9 16.34 17.40 29.59
CA GLU A 9 17.76 17.68 29.50
C GLU A 9 18.48 16.97 30.63
N ILE A 10 19.47 16.16 30.29
CA ILE A 10 20.33 15.45 31.24
C ILE A 10 21.69 16.14 31.22
N VAL A 11 22.12 16.60 32.39
CA VAL A 11 23.38 17.34 32.59
C VAL A 11 24.23 16.64 33.63
N GLY A 12 25.52 16.49 33.36
CA GLY A 12 26.45 15.91 34.34
C GLY A 12 27.92 16.16 34.00
N PRO A 13 28.85 15.72 34.88
CA PRO A 13 30.28 15.79 34.64
C PRO A 13 30.68 14.98 33.41
N LYS A 14 31.60 15.51 32.61
CA LYS A 14 32.08 14.87 31.37
C LYS A 14 32.57 13.43 31.59
N ASP A 15 33.21 13.15 32.73
CA ASP A 15 33.79 11.85 33.05
C ASP A 15 32.74 10.73 33.11
N LEU A 16 31.49 11.06 33.46
CA LEU A 16 30.38 10.12 33.60
C LEU A 16 29.58 9.90 32.30
N LEU A 17 29.89 10.65 31.24
CA LEU A 17 29.05 10.65 30.04
C LEU A 17 28.92 9.26 29.40
N ARG A 18 30.01 8.49 29.32
CA ARG A 18 29.98 7.15 28.71
C ARG A 18 29.06 6.20 29.48
N ASP A 19 29.14 6.23 30.81
CA ASP A 19 28.33 5.38 31.68
C ASP A 19 26.85 5.78 31.63
N VAL A 20 26.57 7.09 31.56
CA VAL A 20 25.20 7.61 31.42
C VAL A 20 24.59 7.20 30.08
N VAL A 21 25.34 7.32 28.97
CA VAL A 21 24.86 6.87 27.65
C VAL A 21 24.58 5.36 27.65
N ALA A 22 25.46 4.56 28.26
CA ALA A 22 25.26 3.12 28.37
C ALA A 22 23.99 2.77 29.16
N LEU A 23 23.73 3.49 30.26
CA LEU A 23 22.50 3.33 31.04
C LEU A 23 21.26 3.70 30.21
N LEU A 24 21.28 4.82 29.50
CA LEU A 24 20.16 5.26 28.66
C LEU A 24 19.85 4.25 27.54
N GLN A 25 20.88 3.67 26.93
CA GLN A 25 20.75 2.59 25.92
C GLN A 25 20.14 1.32 26.50
N GLN A 26 20.48 0.96 27.74
CA GLN A 26 19.91 -0.19 28.43
C GLN A 26 18.43 0.01 28.75
N LEU A 27 18.05 1.22 29.15
CA LEU A 27 16.69 1.55 29.57
C LEU A 27 15.74 1.76 28.40
N LYS A 28 16.22 2.21 27.23
CA LYS A 28 15.41 2.46 26.02
C LYS A 28 14.23 3.41 26.28
N VAL A 29 14.46 4.44 27.08
CA VAL A 29 13.42 5.38 27.55
C VAL A 29 13.48 6.76 26.88
N ILE A 30 14.60 7.10 26.24
CA ILE A 30 14.84 8.43 25.67
C ILE A 30 15.13 8.35 24.17
N GLN A 31 14.58 9.28 23.41
CA GLN A 31 14.94 9.56 22.02
C GLN A 31 15.71 10.88 21.99
N ILE A 32 16.96 10.86 21.54
CA ILE A 32 17.78 12.08 21.41
C ILE A 32 17.27 12.89 20.22
N ASP A 33 17.13 14.21 20.40
CA ASP A 33 16.68 15.12 19.35
C ASP A 33 17.87 15.75 18.61
N PRO A 34 18.14 15.39 17.34
CA PRO A 34 19.28 15.91 16.59
C PRO A 34 19.11 17.37 16.15
N GLU A 35 17.87 17.85 15.94
CA GLU A 35 17.58 19.19 15.40
C GLU A 35 17.93 20.29 16.42
N GLU A 36 17.89 19.99 17.72
CA GLU A 36 18.33 20.92 18.76
C GLU A 36 19.85 21.14 18.80
N SER A 37 20.63 20.18 18.29
CA SER A 37 22.09 20.37 18.16
C SER A 37 22.45 21.34 17.05
N GLU A 38 21.59 21.52 16.04
CA GLU A 38 21.78 22.47 14.93
C GLU A 38 21.31 23.89 15.30
N LEU A 39 20.18 24.01 16.02
CA LEU A 39 19.71 25.28 16.59
C LEU A 39 20.68 25.84 17.63
N ALA A 40 21.33 24.96 18.40
CA ALA A 40 22.44 25.37 19.24
C ALA A 40 23.63 25.88 18.40
N GLY A 41 23.79 25.52 17.12
CA GLY A 41 24.90 25.97 16.29
C GLY A 41 24.90 27.46 15.95
N GLU A 42 23.74 28.12 15.92
CA GLU A 42 23.65 29.58 15.69
C GLU A 42 23.91 30.38 16.98
N ASP A 43 23.50 29.87 18.15
CA ASP A 43 23.73 30.52 19.46
C ASP A 43 25.03 30.04 20.17
N ALA A 44 25.57 28.87 19.85
CA ALA A 44 26.77 28.28 20.47
C ALA A 44 28.08 28.82 19.89
N VAL A 45 28.03 29.83 19.03
CA VAL A 45 29.24 30.59 18.68
C VAL A 45 29.69 31.45 19.87
N GLU A 46 28.80 31.76 20.84
CA GLU A 46 29.17 32.52 22.05
C GLU A 46 29.70 31.65 23.21
N GLU A 47 29.25 30.42 23.38
CA GLU A 47 29.74 29.50 24.42
C GLU A 47 30.50 28.32 23.82
N LYS A 48 31.67 27.97 24.38
CA LYS A 48 32.57 26.88 23.96
C LYS A 48 31.96 25.47 24.13
N VAL A 49 30.74 25.25 23.65
CA VAL A 49 30.03 23.98 23.60
C VAL A 49 30.48 23.27 22.32
N ARG A 50 31.10 22.11 22.48
CA ARG A 50 31.51 21.24 21.38
C ARG A 50 30.60 20.01 21.39
N PRO A 51 30.27 19.40 20.26
CA PRO A 51 29.70 18.05 20.25
C PRO A 51 30.63 17.08 21.01
N PHE A 52 30.08 16.04 21.64
CA PHE A 52 30.79 15.06 22.48
C PHE A 52 32.08 14.50 21.83
N LEU A 53 32.12 14.47 20.51
CA LEU A 53 33.22 13.94 19.73
C LEU A 53 33.73 15.03 18.78
N HIS A 54 34.79 15.78 19.15
CA HIS A 54 35.43 16.74 18.23
C HIS A 54 36.61 16.09 17.49
N ASP A 55 37.44 15.28 18.15
CA ASP A 55 38.51 14.48 17.51
C ASP A 55 37.99 13.16 16.89
N GLU A 56 36.94 12.56 17.48
CA GLU A 56 36.29 11.35 16.94
C GLU A 56 35.19 11.69 15.92
N ARG A 57 34.91 12.97 15.63
CA ARG A 57 33.88 13.36 14.65
C ARG A 57 34.26 12.93 13.25
N GLU A 58 35.51 13.14 12.84
CA GLU A 58 36.00 12.63 11.56
C GLU A 58 35.90 11.11 11.49
N ARG A 59 36.26 10.42 12.58
CA ARG A 59 36.22 8.94 12.64
C ARG A 59 34.80 8.37 12.64
N SER A 60 33.86 9.00 13.36
CA SER A 60 32.44 8.60 13.45
C SER A 60 31.65 9.03 12.22
N LEU A 61 31.95 10.20 11.63
CA LEU A 61 31.43 10.60 10.32
C LEU A 61 31.96 9.68 9.23
N PHE A 62 33.24 9.31 9.28
CA PHE A 62 33.83 8.32 8.37
C PHE A 62 33.19 6.95 8.56
N GLU A 63 33.03 6.46 9.79
CA GLU A 63 32.31 5.22 10.10
C GLU A 63 30.87 5.29 9.58
N ARG A 64 30.17 6.41 9.79
CA ARG A 64 28.81 6.62 9.29
C ARG A 64 28.75 6.59 7.76
N LEU A 65 29.58 7.39 7.07
CA LEU A 65 29.62 7.44 5.61
C LEU A 65 29.97 6.07 5.03
N PHE A 66 30.88 5.35 5.67
CA PHE A 66 31.25 3.99 5.33
C PHE A 66 30.07 3.01 5.47
N LEU A 67 29.35 3.07 6.59
CA LEU A 67 28.16 2.25 6.83
C LEU A 67 27.00 2.60 5.88
N GLU A 68 26.81 3.89 5.57
CA GLU A 68 25.83 4.37 4.59
C GLU A 68 26.16 3.84 3.17
N ASP A 69 27.44 3.86 2.77
CA ASP A 69 27.86 3.28 1.48
C ASP A 69 27.66 1.76 1.44
N LEU A 70 28.01 1.04 2.52
CA LEU A 70 27.78 -0.40 2.61
C LEU A 70 26.28 -0.74 2.55
N ARG A 71 25.44 0.01 3.27
CA ARG A 71 23.98 -0.13 3.20
C ARG A 71 23.48 0.04 1.77
N ARG A 72 23.93 1.09 1.08
CA ARG A 72 23.57 1.35 -0.32
C ARG A 72 23.93 0.16 -1.24
N ARG A 73 25.13 -0.41 -1.10
CA ARG A 73 25.55 -1.59 -1.88
C ARG A 73 24.68 -2.82 -1.61
N ILE A 74 24.27 -3.03 -0.36
CA ILE A 74 23.36 -4.11 0.03
C ILE A 74 21.96 -3.89 -0.57
N ASP A 75 21.46 -2.65 -0.54
CA ASP A 75 20.18 -2.28 -1.15
C ASP A 75 20.20 -2.51 -2.68
N ASP A 76 21.28 -2.14 -3.37
CA ASP A 76 21.50 -2.42 -4.80
C ASP A 76 21.51 -3.93 -5.11
N LEU A 77 22.10 -4.74 -4.22
CA LEU A 77 22.11 -6.20 -4.36
C LEU A 77 20.69 -6.76 -4.23
N PHE A 78 19.92 -6.30 -3.24
CA PHE A 78 18.53 -6.73 -3.07
C PHE A 78 17.64 -6.31 -4.24
N ALA A 79 17.90 -5.15 -4.86
CA ALA A 79 17.18 -4.74 -6.07
C ALA A 79 17.44 -5.67 -7.27
N SER A 80 18.58 -6.36 -7.30
CA SER A 80 18.97 -7.30 -8.35
C SER A 80 18.57 -8.76 -8.05
N LEU A 81 18.01 -9.04 -6.87
CA LEU A 81 17.66 -10.39 -6.41
C LEU A 81 16.14 -10.60 -6.41
N PRO A 82 15.67 -11.84 -6.69
CA PRO A 82 14.27 -12.18 -6.54
C PRO A 82 13.83 -12.11 -5.07
N ASN A 83 12.59 -11.68 -4.84
CA ASN A 83 12.05 -11.53 -3.49
C ASN A 83 11.67 -12.91 -2.91
N VAL A 84 12.64 -13.61 -2.32
CA VAL A 84 12.43 -14.94 -1.72
C VAL A 84 12.09 -14.79 -0.23
N PRO A 85 11.10 -15.54 0.32
CA PRO A 85 10.88 -15.59 1.76
C PRO A 85 12.06 -16.26 2.45
N VAL A 86 12.76 -15.52 3.30
CA VAL A 86 14.01 -15.94 3.93
C VAL A 86 13.82 -16.19 5.44
N ARG A 87 14.54 -17.17 5.99
CA ARG A 87 14.67 -17.41 7.45
C ARG A 87 15.50 -16.29 8.10
N THR A 88 15.28 -16.03 9.39
CA THR A 88 16.10 -15.10 10.18
C THR A 88 17.48 -15.70 10.45
N SER A 89 18.56 -14.94 10.18
CA SER A 89 19.93 -15.30 10.59
C SER A 89 20.20 -14.82 12.02
N TYR A 90 20.95 -15.61 12.79
CA TYR A 90 21.37 -15.29 14.16
C TYR A 90 22.85 -14.91 14.26
N ILE A 91 23.53 -14.73 13.13
CA ILE A 91 24.96 -14.39 13.09
C ILE A 91 25.15 -12.94 13.54
N GLU A 92 26.15 -12.71 14.41
CA GLU A 92 26.56 -11.36 14.81
C GLU A 92 27.28 -10.64 13.66
N PRO A 93 26.74 -9.50 13.17
CA PRO A 93 27.28 -8.81 12.00
C PRO A 93 28.70 -8.28 12.14
N GLN A 94 29.13 -7.94 13.37
CA GLN A 94 30.46 -7.41 13.64
C GLN A 94 31.59 -8.37 13.25
N VAL A 95 31.36 -9.68 13.40
CA VAL A 95 32.38 -10.71 13.13
C VAL A 95 32.60 -10.93 11.64
N ILE A 96 31.61 -10.60 10.81
CA ILE A 96 31.59 -10.91 9.38
C ILE A 96 31.68 -9.67 8.49
N LEU A 97 31.80 -8.47 9.07
CA LEU A 97 31.75 -7.20 8.33
C LEU A 97 32.84 -7.13 7.24
N ASP A 98 34.07 -7.52 7.57
CA ASP A 98 35.20 -7.57 6.62
C ASP A 98 34.95 -8.54 5.48
N THR A 99 34.35 -9.69 5.78
CA THR A 99 33.97 -10.67 4.76
C THR A 99 32.89 -10.10 3.85
N ILE A 100 31.89 -9.44 4.44
CA ILE A 100 30.76 -8.83 3.73
C ILE A 100 31.22 -7.75 2.77
N LEU A 101 32.16 -6.90 3.17
CA LEU A 101 32.70 -5.83 2.33
C LEU A 101 33.32 -6.40 1.05
N VAL A 102 34.03 -7.52 1.15
CA VAL A 102 34.64 -8.18 -0.01
C VAL A 102 33.59 -8.94 -0.83
N THR A 103 32.64 -9.60 -0.18
CA THR A 103 31.67 -10.45 -0.88
C THR A 103 30.51 -9.68 -1.51
N VAL A 104 30.13 -8.51 -0.97
CA VAL A 104 28.97 -7.74 -1.46
C VAL A 104 29.21 -7.26 -2.89
N ASP A 105 30.41 -6.75 -3.19
CA ASP A 105 30.77 -6.29 -4.53
C ASP A 105 30.81 -7.45 -5.53
N LYS A 106 31.33 -8.61 -5.10
CA LYS A 106 31.35 -9.82 -5.94
C LYS A 106 29.93 -10.31 -6.25
N HIS A 107 29.08 -10.44 -5.23
CA HIS A 107 27.70 -10.89 -5.40
C HIS A 107 26.88 -9.89 -6.21
N LEU A 108 27.08 -8.59 -6.00
CA LEU A 108 26.42 -7.54 -6.79
C LEU A 108 26.80 -7.62 -8.27
N ARG A 109 28.08 -7.81 -8.59
CA ARG A 109 28.53 -8.00 -9.98
C ARG A 109 27.90 -9.25 -10.59
N THR A 110 27.96 -10.39 -9.89
CA THR A 110 27.35 -11.64 -10.37
C THR A 110 25.84 -11.48 -10.60
N ALA A 111 25.12 -10.89 -9.65
CA ALA A 111 23.67 -10.67 -9.78
C ALA A 111 23.34 -9.74 -10.96
N ARG A 112 24.10 -8.65 -11.15
CA ARG A 112 23.92 -7.75 -12.29
C ARG A 112 24.16 -8.45 -13.63
N THR A 113 25.27 -9.18 -13.76
CA THR A 113 25.58 -9.93 -15.00
C THR A 113 24.52 -10.98 -15.32
N LEU A 114 24.03 -11.71 -14.32
CA LEU A 114 22.95 -12.67 -14.50
C LEU A 114 21.64 -12.00 -14.91
N THR A 115 21.31 -10.86 -14.29
CA THR A 115 20.10 -10.08 -14.61
C THR A 115 20.16 -9.50 -16.03
N GLU A 116 21.31 -8.98 -16.45
CA GLU A 116 21.54 -8.50 -17.81
C GLU A 116 21.42 -9.62 -18.84
N ARG A 117 22.03 -10.78 -18.56
CA ARG A 117 21.94 -11.98 -19.42
C ARG A 117 20.51 -12.50 -19.53
N LYS A 118 19.76 -12.50 -18.42
CA LYS A 118 18.33 -12.84 -18.45
C LYS A 118 17.56 -11.89 -19.35
N ARG A 119 17.76 -10.57 -19.19
CA ARG A 119 17.07 -9.55 -19.98
C ARG A 119 17.38 -9.65 -21.47
N SER A 120 18.62 -9.99 -21.85
CA SER A 120 18.95 -10.23 -23.26
C SER A 120 18.25 -11.46 -23.82
N MET A 121 18.18 -12.56 -23.05
CA MET A 121 17.47 -13.78 -23.45
C MET A 121 15.95 -13.55 -23.57
N GLU A 122 15.35 -12.78 -22.66
CA GLU A 122 13.93 -12.40 -22.72
C GLU A 122 13.63 -11.62 -24.01
N SER A 123 14.48 -10.64 -24.35
CA SER A 123 14.37 -9.90 -25.61
C SER A 123 14.48 -10.82 -26.83
N GLU A 124 15.40 -11.79 -26.81
CA GLU A 124 15.58 -12.75 -27.90
C GLU A 124 14.38 -13.70 -28.04
N ILE A 125 13.76 -14.11 -26.93
CA ILE A 125 12.51 -14.88 -26.95
C ILE A 125 11.37 -14.06 -27.55
N GLU A 126 11.22 -12.80 -27.16
CA GLU A 126 10.19 -11.92 -27.73
C GLU A 126 10.35 -11.77 -29.25
N GLU A 127 11.58 -11.65 -29.73
CA GLU A 127 11.90 -11.67 -31.15
C GLU A 127 11.52 -13.02 -31.78
N CYS A 128 11.94 -14.15 -31.20
CA CYS A 128 11.62 -15.48 -31.71
C CYS A 128 10.10 -15.72 -31.81
N VAL A 129 9.32 -15.31 -30.82
CA VAL A 129 7.85 -15.42 -30.81
C VAL A 129 7.24 -14.56 -31.91
N ARG A 130 7.76 -13.34 -32.11
CA ARG A 130 7.33 -12.45 -33.20
C ARG A 130 7.59 -13.07 -34.57
N PHE A 131 8.80 -13.61 -34.78
CA PHE A 131 9.16 -14.30 -36.02
C PHE A 131 8.32 -15.57 -36.23
N ALA A 132 8.12 -16.39 -35.21
CA ALA A 132 7.31 -17.61 -35.29
C ALA A 132 5.85 -17.30 -35.63
N SER A 133 5.24 -16.28 -35.00
CA SER A 133 3.88 -15.84 -35.32
C SER A 133 3.76 -15.34 -36.76
N PHE A 134 4.76 -14.60 -37.24
CA PHE A 134 4.79 -14.11 -38.62
C PHE A 134 4.90 -15.27 -39.61
N LEU A 135 5.85 -16.19 -39.40
CA LEU A 135 6.04 -17.36 -40.25
C LEU A 135 4.84 -18.32 -40.22
N GLY A 136 4.19 -18.50 -39.06
CA GLY A 136 2.97 -19.30 -38.95
C GLY A 136 1.79 -18.71 -39.72
N THR A 137 1.71 -17.38 -39.83
CA THR A 137 0.71 -16.70 -40.67
C THR A 137 0.94 -17.01 -42.16
N LEU A 138 2.21 -17.14 -42.55
CA LEU A 138 2.62 -17.47 -43.91
C LEU A 138 2.56 -18.98 -44.23
N ASP A 139 2.51 -19.88 -43.24
CA ASP A 139 2.40 -21.35 -43.45
C ASP A 139 1.22 -21.73 -44.37
N SER A 140 0.13 -20.96 -44.30
CA SER A 140 -1.05 -21.10 -45.17
C SER A 140 -0.75 -20.90 -46.67
N LEU A 141 0.22 -20.05 -47.01
CA LEU A 141 0.62 -19.75 -48.38
C LEU A 141 1.57 -20.82 -48.96
N PHE A 142 2.34 -21.48 -48.11
CA PHE A 142 3.38 -22.44 -48.51
C PHE A 142 2.89 -23.88 -48.65
N LYS A 143 1.69 -24.23 -48.16
CA LYS A 143 1.06 -25.56 -48.39
C LYS A 143 0.64 -25.80 -49.84
N GLN A 144 0.89 -24.85 -50.75
CA GLN A 144 0.68 -25.05 -52.19
C GLN A 144 1.91 -25.71 -52.86
N PRO A 145 1.73 -26.67 -53.80
CA PRO A 145 2.72 -27.73 -54.05
C PRO A 145 3.97 -27.36 -54.87
N HIS A 146 4.28 -26.08 -55.12
CA HIS A 146 5.36 -25.72 -56.05
C HIS A 146 6.07 -24.42 -55.66
N THR A 147 7.18 -24.53 -54.93
CA THR A 147 8.22 -23.48 -54.95
C THR A 147 9.48 -24.07 -55.59
N PRO A 148 9.85 -23.69 -56.82
CA PRO A 148 11.06 -24.19 -57.46
C PRO A 148 12.32 -23.70 -56.71
N PRO A 149 13.40 -24.50 -56.67
CA PRO A 149 14.58 -24.28 -55.81
C PRO A 149 15.46 -23.05 -56.16
N ASN A 150 15.09 -22.25 -57.16
CA ASN A 150 15.91 -21.16 -57.70
C ASN A 150 15.32 -19.74 -57.50
N LEU A 151 14.29 -19.61 -56.65
CA LEU A 151 13.67 -18.33 -56.29
C LEU A 151 14.10 -17.92 -54.87
N ASP A 152 14.40 -16.63 -54.72
CA ASP A 152 14.66 -15.98 -53.45
C ASP A 152 13.36 -15.41 -52.87
N VAL A 153 13.27 -15.33 -51.53
CA VAL A 153 12.02 -14.99 -50.83
C VAL A 153 12.25 -13.81 -49.88
N ILE A 154 11.62 -12.68 -50.20
CA ILE A 154 11.62 -11.48 -49.34
C ILE A 154 10.34 -11.42 -48.52
N MET A 155 10.47 -11.21 -47.20
CA MET A 155 9.36 -11.13 -46.26
C MET A 155 9.18 -9.71 -45.72
N LEU A 156 7.94 -9.22 -45.70
CA LEU A 156 7.61 -7.84 -45.37
C LEU A 156 6.45 -7.75 -44.38
N THR A 157 6.49 -6.73 -43.54
CA THR A 157 5.31 -6.30 -42.75
C THR A 157 4.70 -5.06 -43.40
N ILE A 158 3.45 -5.16 -43.85
CA ILE A 158 2.72 -4.13 -44.58
C ILE A 158 1.63 -3.53 -43.66
N LYS A 159 1.49 -2.20 -43.65
CA LYS A 159 0.60 -1.51 -42.70
C LYS A 159 -0.88 -1.59 -43.08
N ASP A 160 -1.21 -1.55 -44.35
CA ASP A 160 -2.57 -1.47 -44.87
C ASP A 160 -2.69 -2.05 -46.29
N GLN A 161 -3.92 -2.27 -46.75
CA GLN A 161 -4.21 -2.82 -48.08
C GLN A 161 -3.77 -1.86 -49.21
N THR A 162 -3.78 -0.56 -48.96
CA THR A 162 -3.36 0.49 -49.89
C THR A 162 -1.86 0.46 -50.18
N ALA A 163 -1.02 0.17 -49.17
CA ALA A 163 0.41 -0.04 -49.37
C ALA A 163 0.73 -1.29 -50.20
N VAL A 164 -0.12 -2.34 -50.16
CA VAL A 164 0.07 -3.55 -50.97
C VAL A 164 0.05 -3.24 -52.47
N GLU A 165 -0.91 -2.43 -52.92
CA GLU A 165 -1.04 -2.06 -54.33
C GLU A 165 0.12 -1.17 -54.80
N HIS A 166 0.58 -0.27 -53.92
CA HIS A 166 1.74 0.57 -54.22
C HIS A 166 3.01 -0.28 -54.40
N ILE A 167 3.28 -1.17 -53.43
CA ILE A 167 4.41 -2.11 -53.46
C ILE A 167 4.35 -3.02 -54.70
N ARG A 168 3.16 -3.55 -55.03
CA ARG A 168 2.94 -4.37 -56.23
C ARG A 168 3.30 -3.60 -57.51
N SER A 169 2.89 -2.35 -57.63
CA SER A 169 3.17 -1.52 -58.80
C SER A 169 4.67 -1.20 -58.97
N THR A 170 5.37 -0.96 -57.87
CA THR A 170 6.80 -0.63 -57.86
C THR A 170 7.64 -1.86 -58.21
N ILE A 171 7.33 -3.03 -57.64
CA ILE A 171 8.04 -4.27 -57.94
C ILE A 171 7.76 -4.73 -59.37
N ALA A 172 6.53 -4.56 -59.89
CA ALA A 172 6.19 -4.90 -61.26
C ALA A 172 7.06 -4.17 -62.30
N LYS A 173 7.35 -2.88 -62.06
CA LYS A 173 8.22 -2.08 -62.92
C LYS A 173 9.69 -2.52 -62.88
N LEU A 174 10.15 -3.02 -61.74
CA LEU A 174 11.54 -3.43 -61.52
C LEU A 174 11.83 -4.86 -62.00
N THR A 175 10.81 -5.73 -61.99
CA THR A 175 10.95 -7.17 -62.29
C THR A 175 10.30 -7.57 -63.61
N ASP A 176 9.82 -6.60 -64.40
CA ASP A 176 9.10 -6.82 -65.66
C ASP A 176 7.92 -7.81 -65.51
N GLY A 177 7.22 -7.70 -64.37
CA GLY A 177 6.10 -8.57 -63.99
C GLY A 177 6.48 -9.97 -63.47
N LYS A 178 7.76 -10.31 -63.37
CA LYS A 178 8.24 -11.62 -62.89
C LYS A 178 8.38 -11.69 -61.37
N PHE A 179 7.27 -11.47 -60.66
CA PHE A 179 7.21 -11.65 -59.21
C PHE A 179 5.85 -12.19 -58.80
N LYS A 180 5.79 -12.87 -57.64
CA LYS A 180 4.52 -13.15 -56.97
C LYS A 180 4.56 -12.55 -55.58
N LEU A 181 3.58 -11.68 -55.29
CA LEU A 181 3.33 -11.12 -53.96
C LEU A 181 2.11 -11.80 -53.37
N PHE A 182 2.31 -12.44 -52.23
CA PHE A 182 1.25 -13.03 -51.41
C PHE A 182 1.10 -12.21 -50.12
N THR A 183 -0.14 -12.01 -49.66
CA THR A 183 -0.42 -11.28 -48.42
C THR A 183 -1.42 -12.04 -47.55
N VAL A 184 -1.21 -12.00 -46.24
CA VAL A 184 -2.10 -12.60 -45.24
C VAL A 184 -2.32 -11.60 -44.10
N PRO A 185 -3.54 -11.43 -43.57
CA PRO A 185 -3.78 -10.58 -42.41
C PRO A 185 -2.99 -11.05 -41.17
N ALA A 186 -2.17 -10.14 -40.64
CA ALA A 186 -1.48 -10.28 -39.36
C ALA A 186 -2.16 -9.34 -38.36
N GLY A 187 -2.61 -9.85 -37.21
CA GLY A 187 -3.51 -9.14 -36.27
C GLY A 187 -3.15 -7.67 -35.97
N ARG A 188 -4.16 -6.87 -35.59
CA ARG A 188 -4.12 -5.37 -35.44
C ARG A 188 -4.05 -4.58 -36.76
N GLY A 189 -4.67 -5.09 -37.83
CA GLY A 189 -4.86 -4.34 -39.09
C GLY A 189 -3.64 -4.31 -40.02
N THR A 190 -2.56 -5.02 -39.68
CA THR A 190 -1.36 -5.19 -40.51
C THR A 190 -1.48 -6.41 -41.45
N LEU A 191 -0.67 -6.46 -42.50
CA LEU A 191 -0.61 -7.56 -43.47
C LEU A 191 0.82 -8.12 -43.50
N ALA A 192 0.97 -9.43 -43.36
CA ALA A 192 2.22 -10.13 -43.64
C ALA A 192 2.32 -10.38 -45.15
N GLY A 193 3.40 -9.92 -45.78
CA GLY A 193 3.64 -10.04 -47.21
C GLY A 193 4.85 -10.94 -47.52
N MET A 194 4.75 -11.72 -48.58
CA MET A 194 5.84 -12.54 -49.12
C MET A 194 6.00 -12.28 -50.61
N ILE A 195 7.23 -11.98 -51.04
CA ILE A 195 7.58 -11.82 -52.46
C ILE A 195 8.53 -12.95 -52.87
N THR A 196 8.17 -13.69 -53.91
CA THR A 196 9.06 -14.68 -54.54
C THR A 196 9.59 -14.15 -55.86
N LEU A 197 10.92 -14.17 -56.05
CA LEU A 197 11.61 -13.52 -57.15
C LEU A 197 12.91 -14.27 -57.53
N GLU A 198 13.48 -14.03 -58.72
CA GLU A 198 14.77 -14.64 -59.11
C GLU A 198 15.94 -14.00 -58.34
N LYS A 199 16.99 -14.78 -58.03
CA LYS A 199 18.15 -14.32 -57.21
C LYS A 199 18.77 -13.02 -57.70
N ASP A 200 18.88 -12.83 -59.02
CA ASP A 200 19.47 -11.64 -59.64
C ASP A 200 18.62 -10.37 -59.45
N ALA A 201 17.32 -10.52 -59.22
CA ALA A 201 16.38 -9.41 -58.98
C ALA A 201 16.21 -9.09 -57.49
N SER A 202 16.64 -9.97 -56.57
CA SER A 202 16.45 -9.85 -55.12
C SER A 202 17.11 -8.60 -54.53
N VAL A 203 18.36 -8.37 -54.92
CA VAL A 203 19.16 -7.25 -54.43
C VAL A 203 18.56 -5.89 -54.85
N ALA A 204 18.05 -5.80 -56.09
CA ALA A 204 17.41 -4.59 -56.60
C ALA A 204 16.06 -4.30 -55.91
N VAL A 205 15.30 -5.35 -55.59
CA VAL A 205 14.00 -5.22 -54.92
C VAL A 205 14.15 -4.89 -53.43
N SER A 206 15.08 -5.53 -52.69
CA SER A 206 15.36 -5.17 -51.28
C SER A 206 15.83 -3.71 -51.13
N ALA A 207 16.70 -3.24 -52.04
CA ALA A 207 17.12 -1.85 -52.06
C ALA A 207 15.96 -0.86 -52.33
N ALA A 208 14.99 -1.23 -53.17
CA ALA A 208 13.80 -0.43 -53.44
C ALA A 208 12.83 -0.40 -52.25
N LEU A 209 12.63 -1.53 -51.58
CA LEU A 209 11.78 -1.65 -50.39
C LEU A 209 12.33 -0.85 -49.21
N THR A 210 13.66 -0.83 -49.04
CA THR A 210 14.34 -0.03 -48.03
C THR A 210 14.13 1.48 -48.27
N ARG A 211 14.15 1.94 -49.53
CA ARG A 211 13.86 3.36 -49.88
C ARG A 211 12.43 3.77 -49.57
N GLU A 212 11.48 2.86 -49.74
CA GLU A 212 10.06 3.06 -49.44
C GLU A 212 9.70 2.88 -47.95
N HIS A 213 10.71 2.76 -47.07
CA HIS A 213 10.55 2.58 -45.62
C HIS A 213 9.67 1.37 -45.24
N VAL A 214 9.67 0.33 -46.08
CA VAL A 214 9.00 -0.94 -45.77
C VAL A 214 9.96 -1.79 -44.94
N PRO A 215 9.64 -2.11 -43.68
CA PRO A 215 10.53 -2.90 -42.84
C PRO A 215 10.64 -4.32 -43.39
N GLU A 216 11.82 -4.65 -43.91
CA GLU A 216 12.20 -5.99 -44.30
C GLU A 216 12.47 -6.82 -43.05
N LEU A 217 11.95 -8.05 -43.03
CA LEU A 217 12.18 -8.99 -41.94
C LEU A 217 13.47 -9.77 -42.24
N ALA A 218 14.61 -9.17 -41.93
CA ALA A 218 15.91 -9.82 -42.12
C ALA A 218 16.08 -10.99 -41.12
N LEU A 219 16.14 -12.21 -41.63
CA LEU A 219 16.46 -13.39 -40.83
C LEU A 219 17.98 -13.43 -40.59
N PRO A 220 18.47 -13.82 -39.39
CA PRO A 220 19.90 -13.94 -39.16
C PRO A 220 20.54 -14.97 -40.13
N PRO A 221 21.84 -14.85 -40.47
CA PRO A 221 22.48 -15.68 -41.51
C PRO A 221 22.46 -17.20 -41.20
N SER A 222 22.36 -17.59 -39.92
CA SER A 222 22.15 -18.98 -39.50
C SER A 222 20.80 -19.58 -39.93
N PHE A 223 19.87 -18.75 -40.41
CA PHE A 223 18.52 -19.10 -40.82
C PHE A 223 18.36 -19.20 -42.35
N GLU A 224 19.35 -18.83 -43.18
CA GLU A 224 19.23 -18.88 -44.65
C GLU A 224 19.25 -20.30 -45.21
N ALA A 225 19.99 -21.23 -44.57
CA ALA A 225 20.24 -22.57 -45.10
C ALA A 225 19.15 -23.62 -44.82
N LEU A 226 18.13 -23.30 -44.01
CA LEU A 226 17.08 -24.24 -43.59
C LEU A 226 15.79 -24.07 -44.41
N PRO A 227 15.09 -25.18 -44.76
CA PRO A 227 13.74 -25.08 -45.31
C PRO A 227 12.79 -24.42 -44.30
N LEU A 228 11.83 -23.65 -44.80
CA LEU A 228 10.92 -22.79 -44.02
C LEU A 228 10.15 -23.51 -42.90
N SER A 229 9.71 -24.75 -43.12
CA SER A 229 9.10 -25.62 -42.10
C SER A 229 10.06 -25.99 -40.96
N GLY A 230 11.36 -26.10 -41.28
CA GLY A 230 12.43 -26.27 -40.30
C GLY A 230 12.72 -24.99 -39.50
N LYS A 231 12.48 -23.80 -40.07
CA LYS A 231 12.73 -22.51 -39.39
C LYS A 231 11.77 -22.26 -38.24
N ILE A 232 10.48 -22.57 -38.39
CA ILE A 232 9.48 -22.45 -37.31
C ILE A 232 9.83 -23.41 -36.17
N THR A 233 10.06 -24.68 -36.51
CA THR A 233 10.45 -25.71 -35.54
C THR A 233 11.74 -25.35 -34.80
N TYR A 234 12.70 -24.73 -35.50
CA TYR A 234 13.93 -24.23 -34.91
C TYR A 234 13.69 -23.05 -33.96
N LEU A 235 12.88 -22.06 -34.34
CA LEU A 235 12.54 -20.90 -33.50
C LEU A 235 11.81 -21.32 -32.22
N GLU A 236 10.86 -22.25 -32.33
CA GLU A 236 10.17 -22.81 -31.17
C GLU A 236 11.14 -23.56 -30.25
N ARG A 237 12.04 -24.37 -30.82
CA ARG A 237 13.06 -25.09 -30.06
C ARG A 237 14.08 -24.16 -29.40
N HIS A 238 14.51 -23.12 -30.10
CA HIS A 238 15.45 -22.10 -29.58
C HIS A 238 14.80 -21.27 -28.48
N GLY A 239 13.54 -20.85 -28.66
CA GLY A 239 12.76 -20.17 -27.63
C GLY A 239 12.57 -21.03 -26.38
N LEU A 240 12.33 -22.34 -26.53
CA LEU A 240 12.29 -23.30 -25.42
C LEU A 240 13.65 -23.45 -24.73
N GLU A 241 14.75 -23.47 -25.48
CA GLU A 241 16.11 -23.55 -24.92
C GLU A 241 16.48 -22.29 -24.14
N LEU A 242 16.22 -21.10 -24.70
CA LEU A 242 16.38 -19.82 -24.00
C LEU A 242 15.51 -19.76 -22.74
N SER A 243 14.27 -20.25 -22.80
CA SER A 243 13.39 -20.32 -21.62
C SER A 243 13.99 -21.20 -20.52
N ARG A 244 14.58 -22.35 -20.86
CA ARG A 244 15.30 -23.20 -19.91
C ARG A 244 16.54 -22.52 -19.33
N GLN A 245 17.26 -21.74 -20.13
CA GLN A 245 18.41 -20.97 -19.66
C GLN A 245 17.98 -19.85 -18.70
N ILE A 246 16.87 -19.17 -18.97
CA ILE A 246 16.28 -18.19 -18.05
C ILE A 246 15.88 -18.87 -16.74
N GLU A 247 15.22 -20.03 -16.79
CA GLU A 247 14.90 -20.80 -15.56
C GLU A 247 16.15 -21.24 -14.78
N ALA A 248 17.26 -21.52 -15.47
CA ALA A 248 18.54 -21.81 -14.82
C ALA A 248 19.12 -20.56 -14.14
N VAL A 249 19.10 -19.41 -14.81
CA VAL A 249 19.54 -18.12 -14.25
C VAL A 249 18.68 -17.71 -13.05
N ASP A 250 17.36 -17.88 -13.14
CA ASP A 250 16.43 -17.59 -12.04
C ASP A 250 16.66 -18.49 -10.83
N ARG A 251 17.00 -19.77 -11.06
CA ARG A 251 17.43 -20.66 -9.99
C ARG A 251 18.73 -20.20 -9.35
N GLU A 252 19.73 -19.80 -10.15
CA GLU A 252 21.01 -19.32 -9.64
C GLU A 252 20.86 -18.03 -8.81
N LEU A 253 20.08 -17.06 -9.30
CA LEU A 253 19.72 -15.85 -8.55
C LEU A 253 18.92 -16.19 -7.29
N GLY A 254 18.00 -17.14 -7.38
CA GLY A 254 17.21 -17.64 -6.25
C GLY A 254 18.09 -18.30 -5.17
N ASP A 255 19.08 -19.09 -5.56
CA ASP A 255 20.01 -19.76 -4.65
C ASP A 255 20.95 -18.74 -3.98
N LEU A 256 21.42 -17.74 -4.72
CA LEU A 256 22.19 -16.61 -4.18
C LEU A 256 21.36 -15.87 -3.12
N GLY A 257 20.10 -15.56 -3.43
CA GLY A 257 19.15 -14.92 -2.51
C GLY A 257 18.83 -15.76 -1.27
N ARG A 258 18.63 -17.07 -1.42
CA ARG A 258 18.35 -17.99 -0.29
C ARG A 258 19.56 -18.15 0.64
N ARG A 259 20.76 -18.25 0.07
CA ARG A 259 21.99 -18.49 0.82
C ARG A 259 22.47 -17.25 1.56
N TRP A 260 22.47 -16.09 0.89
CA TRP A 260 23.08 -14.86 1.42
C TRP A 260 22.08 -13.79 1.86
N GLY A 261 20.85 -13.81 1.35
CA GLY A 261 19.79 -12.91 1.78
C GLY A 261 19.56 -12.81 3.30
N PRO A 262 19.61 -13.91 4.08
CA PRO A 262 19.44 -13.82 5.54
C PRO A 262 20.55 -12.99 6.21
N ILE A 263 21.78 -13.15 5.71
CA ILE A 263 22.98 -12.55 6.27
C ILE A 263 22.99 -11.06 5.95
N TYR A 264 22.82 -10.70 4.68
CA TYR A 264 22.77 -9.30 4.25
C TYR A 264 21.61 -8.53 4.90
N ARG A 265 20.45 -9.17 5.13
CA ARG A 265 19.33 -8.54 5.83
C ARG A 265 19.66 -8.24 7.29
N ARG A 266 20.26 -9.19 8.00
CA ARG A 266 20.66 -8.97 9.41
C ARG A 266 21.75 -7.91 9.52
N VAL A 267 22.68 -7.88 8.58
CA VAL A 267 23.75 -6.87 8.56
C VAL A 267 23.19 -5.50 8.22
N ARG A 268 22.25 -5.38 7.29
CA ARG A 268 21.53 -4.15 7.00
C ARG A 268 20.79 -3.61 8.22
N GLU A 269 20.04 -4.47 8.92
CA GLU A 269 19.38 -4.10 10.19
C GLU A 269 20.39 -3.57 11.22
N TRP A 270 21.52 -4.26 11.38
CA TRP A 270 22.57 -3.81 12.29
C TRP A 270 23.24 -2.51 11.84
N ILE A 271 23.45 -2.30 10.54
CA ILE A 271 23.96 -1.05 9.99
C ILE A 271 22.98 0.09 10.31
N ASP A 272 21.67 -0.11 10.12
CA ASP A 272 20.65 0.88 10.44
C ASP A 272 20.61 1.22 11.94
N GLU A 273 20.69 0.19 12.80
CA GLU A 273 20.83 0.36 14.26
C GLU A 273 22.10 1.17 14.61
N ARG A 274 23.24 0.85 13.98
CA ARG A 274 24.53 1.49 14.22
C ARG A 274 24.56 2.93 13.73
N ILE A 275 24.02 3.23 12.56
CA ILE A 275 23.91 4.60 12.03
C ILE A 275 23.02 5.45 12.95
N THR A 276 21.89 4.90 13.41
CA THR A 276 21.00 5.57 14.38
C THR A 276 21.74 5.89 15.67
N LEU A 277 22.52 4.94 16.19
CA LEU A 277 23.37 5.13 17.37
C LEU A 277 24.45 6.20 17.17
N LEU A 278 25.17 6.17 16.04
CA LEU A 278 26.20 7.16 15.71
C LEU A 278 25.58 8.57 15.58
N THR A 279 24.37 8.65 15.02
CA THR A 279 23.63 9.91 14.89
C THR A 279 23.20 10.44 16.26
N ALA A 280 22.59 9.59 17.09
CA ALA A 280 22.15 9.95 18.43
C ALA A 280 23.31 10.38 19.34
N THR A 281 24.45 9.70 19.25
CA THR A 281 25.67 10.06 20.02
C THR A 281 26.36 11.31 19.48
N ALA A 282 26.30 11.57 18.18
CA ALA A 282 26.81 12.81 17.59
C ALA A 282 26.02 14.06 18.00
N SER A 283 24.75 13.90 18.37
CA SER A 283 23.87 14.97 18.86
C SER A 283 24.07 15.31 20.35
N ILE A 284 24.92 14.57 21.07
CA ILE A 284 25.27 14.88 22.46
C ILE A 284 26.23 16.08 22.48
N LEU A 285 25.91 17.07 23.31
CA LEU A 285 26.71 18.27 23.48
C LEU A 285 27.62 18.13 24.71
N GLN A 286 28.83 18.70 24.64
CA GLN A 286 29.79 18.75 25.76
C GLN A 286 30.41 20.14 25.87
N THR A 287 30.77 20.53 27.08
CA THR A 287 31.67 21.66 27.35
C THR A 287 33.01 21.12 27.85
N ARG A 288 33.86 21.99 28.41
CA ARG A 288 35.13 21.55 29.01
C ARG A 288 34.93 20.62 30.22
N MET A 289 33.85 20.79 30.97
CA MET A 289 33.64 20.13 32.26
C MET A 289 32.35 19.30 32.32
N CYS A 290 31.35 19.63 31.49
CA CYS A 290 30.01 19.02 31.58
C CYS A 290 29.54 18.47 30.23
N PHE A 291 28.56 17.58 30.25
CA PHE A 291 27.81 17.14 29.07
C PHE A 291 26.33 17.54 29.16
N PHE A 292 25.67 17.59 28.01
CA PHE A 292 24.25 17.86 27.86
C PHE A 292 23.66 16.86 26.85
N ILE A 293 22.66 16.10 27.30
CA ILE A 293 21.84 15.22 26.44
C ILE A 293 20.43 15.79 26.42
N ARG A 294 19.95 16.18 25.25
CA ARG A 294 18.58 16.66 25.04
C ARG A 294 17.78 15.63 24.28
N GLY A 295 16.55 15.40 24.72
CA GLY A 295 15.70 14.43 24.06
C GLY A 295 14.27 14.42 24.58
N TRP A 296 13.50 13.52 24.00
CA TRP A 296 12.11 13.26 24.31
C TRP A 296 11.99 11.94 25.06
N MET A 297 11.11 11.90 26.05
CA MET A 297 10.72 10.67 26.73
C MET A 297 9.26 10.71 27.16
N ILE A 298 8.71 9.54 27.52
CA ILE A 298 7.35 9.44 28.08
C ILE A 298 7.33 10.15 29.44
N SER A 299 6.34 11.03 29.67
CA SER A 299 6.27 11.85 30.89
C SER A 299 6.25 11.00 32.17
N ASP A 300 5.56 9.86 32.13
CA ASP A 300 5.42 8.94 33.26
C ASP A 300 6.74 8.26 33.65
N ASP A 301 7.69 8.15 32.72
CA ASP A 301 9.00 7.52 32.94
C ASP A 301 10.06 8.51 33.48
N VAL A 302 9.79 9.83 33.48
CA VAL A 302 10.74 10.87 33.93
C VAL A 302 11.17 10.64 35.38
N ALA A 303 10.22 10.39 36.27
CA ALA A 303 10.50 10.16 37.68
C ALA A 303 11.34 8.88 37.91
N ARG A 304 11.06 7.83 37.12
CA ARG A 304 11.81 6.57 37.18
C ARG A 304 13.25 6.75 36.72
N LEU A 305 13.46 7.46 35.62
CA LEU A 305 14.80 7.73 35.10
C LEU A 305 15.60 8.61 36.06
N ARG A 306 14.98 9.65 36.64
CA ARG A 306 15.62 10.50 37.66
C ARG A 306 16.13 9.66 38.84
N ALA A 307 15.27 8.83 39.42
CA ALA A 307 15.66 7.97 40.54
C ALA A 307 16.80 7.00 40.18
N GLN A 308 16.82 6.46 38.95
CA GLN A 308 17.90 5.57 38.51
C GLN A 308 19.22 6.30 38.28
N LEU A 309 19.19 7.53 37.75
CA LEU A 309 20.38 8.37 37.61
C LEU A 309 20.95 8.73 38.98
N ASP A 310 20.08 9.10 39.93
CA ASP A 310 20.48 9.45 41.30
C ASP A 310 21.17 8.26 42.01
N VAL A 311 20.63 7.05 41.86
CA VAL A 311 21.18 5.81 42.44
C VAL A 311 22.51 5.42 41.78
N SER A 312 22.61 5.54 40.45
CA SER A 312 23.78 5.06 39.70
C SER A 312 24.97 6.03 39.75
N PHE A 313 24.70 7.34 39.85
CA PHE A 313 25.72 8.39 39.72
C PHE A 313 25.79 9.35 40.93
N GLY A 314 25.09 9.06 42.02
CA GLY A 314 25.24 9.78 43.29
C GLY A 314 24.89 11.27 43.19
N MET A 315 23.76 11.62 42.56
CA MET A 315 23.27 13.00 42.34
C MET A 315 24.18 13.90 41.48
N GLN A 316 25.25 13.37 40.89
CA GLN A 316 26.15 14.16 40.04
C GLN A 316 25.53 14.43 38.65
N VAL A 317 24.56 13.62 38.24
CA VAL A 317 23.84 13.75 36.97
C VAL A 317 22.42 14.21 37.27
N VAL A 318 22.03 15.35 36.72
CA VAL A 318 20.72 15.97 36.94
C VAL A 318 19.87 15.82 35.69
N LEU A 319 18.62 15.37 35.88
CA LEU A 319 17.59 15.36 34.83
C LEU A 319 16.60 16.49 35.08
N GLU A 320 16.56 17.45 34.16
CA GLU A 320 15.62 18.56 34.15
C GLU A 320 14.54 18.36 33.08
N GLU A 321 13.28 18.59 33.45
CA GLU A 321 12.16 18.59 32.50
C GLU A 321 11.96 20.02 31.97
N LYS A 322 12.16 20.22 30.67
CA LYS A 322 11.97 21.52 30.02
C LYS A 322 10.51 21.75 29.70
N HIS A 323 10.06 22.99 29.86
CA HIS A 323 8.72 23.39 29.45
C HIS A 323 8.59 23.33 27.92
N MET A 324 7.60 22.59 27.41
CA MET A 324 7.34 22.52 25.96
C MET A 324 6.82 23.86 25.44
N ARG A 325 7.54 24.49 24.52
CA ARG A 325 7.05 25.66 23.77
C ARG A 325 6.12 25.20 22.65
N GLU A 326 5.30 26.09 22.11
CA GLU A 326 4.37 25.75 21.00
C GLU A 326 5.13 25.20 19.76
N LYS A 327 6.34 25.68 19.48
CA LYS A 327 7.23 25.15 18.41
C LYS A 327 7.77 23.74 18.69
N ASP A 328 7.92 23.37 19.97
CA ASP A 328 8.44 22.06 20.35
C ASP A 328 7.36 20.97 20.17
N LEU A 329 6.07 21.34 20.19
CA LEU A 329 4.94 20.41 20.02
C LEU A 329 4.81 19.86 18.59
N GLU A 330 5.32 20.59 17.59
CA GLU A 330 5.32 20.14 16.19
C GLU A 330 6.34 19.01 15.95
N HIS A 331 7.45 19.05 16.68
CA HIS A 331 8.55 18.07 16.57
C HIS A 331 8.43 16.93 17.58
N ALA A 332 7.53 17.05 18.55
CA ALA A 332 7.33 16.05 19.59
C ALA A 332 6.98 14.68 18.99
N PRO A 333 7.72 13.61 19.36
CA PRO A 333 7.45 12.28 18.86
C PRO A 333 6.16 11.71 19.46
N VAL A 334 5.56 10.76 18.74
CA VAL A 334 4.25 10.21 19.09
C VAL A 334 4.37 8.75 19.49
N VAL A 335 3.82 8.41 20.67
CA VAL A 335 3.60 7.02 21.12
C VAL A 335 2.12 6.79 21.33
N LEU A 336 1.60 5.75 20.67
CA LEU A 336 0.25 5.27 20.85
C LEU A 336 0.23 4.15 21.89
N LEU A 337 -0.36 4.42 23.06
CA LEU A 337 -0.65 3.39 24.05
C LEU A 337 -2.16 3.14 24.06
N ASN A 338 -2.57 2.00 23.49
CA ASN A 338 -3.97 1.59 23.45
C ASN A 338 -4.29 0.54 24.52
N ARG A 339 -5.54 0.59 25.01
CA ARG A 339 -6.08 -0.43 25.93
C ARG A 339 -6.17 -1.78 25.21
N PRO A 340 -6.14 -2.92 25.94
CA PRO A 340 -6.09 -4.25 25.34
C PRO A 340 -7.15 -4.54 24.28
N TYR A 341 -8.38 -4.02 24.44
CA TYR A 341 -9.45 -4.16 23.45
C TYR A 341 -9.16 -3.42 22.12
N PHE A 342 -8.53 -2.25 22.18
CA PHE A 342 -8.27 -1.40 21.01
C PHE A 342 -6.94 -1.74 20.30
N ARG A 343 -5.99 -2.38 21.00
CA ARG A 343 -4.67 -2.75 20.44
C ARG A 343 -4.73 -3.50 19.10
N PRO A 344 -5.64 -4.46 18.88
CA PRO A 344 -5.69 -5.20 17.61
C PRO A 344 -6.03 -4.31 16.41
N PHE A 345 -6.79 -3.23 16.63
CA PHE A 345 -7.16 -2.27 15.60
C PHE A 345 -6.00 -1.37 15.17
N GLU A 346 -4.84 -1.42 15.86
CA GLU A 346 -3.62 -0.71 15.44
C GLU A 346 -3.11 -1.19 14.08
N ILE A 347 -3.45 -2.42 13.64
CA ILE A 347 -3.09 -2.90 12.28
C ILE A 347 -3.56 -1.90 11.23
N PHE A 348 -4.77 -1.37 11.38
CA PHE A 348 -5.33 -0.39 10.45
C PHE A 348 -4.66 0.97 10.61
N GLY A 349 -4.39 1.39 11.86
CA GLY A 349 -3.69 2.64 12.15
C GLY A 349 -2.27 2.69 11.57
N ARG A 350 -1.56 1.56 11.47
CA ARG A 350 -0.22 1.48 10.87
C ARG A 350 -0.17 1.75 9.37
N LEU A 351 -1.31 1.64 8.69
CA LEU A 351 -1.43 1.96 7.26
C LEU A 351 -1.56 3.48 7.03
N LEU A 352 -1.80 4.25 8.09
CA LEU A 352 -1.93 5.70 8.04
C LEU A 352 -0.61 6.39 8.40
N PRO A 353 -0.40 7.62 7.89
CA PRO A 353 0.66 8.49 8.40
C PRO A 353 0.52 8.70 9.91
N VAL A 354 1.65 8.88 10.59
CA VAL A 354 1.66 9.14 12.03
C VAL A 354 0.92 10.46 12.30
N PRO A 355 -0.09 10.46 13.19
CA PRO A 355 -0.84 11.66 13.51
C PRO A 355 0.07 12.70 14.20
N ALA A 356 -0.23 13.98 14.02
CA ALA A 356 0.45 15.05 14.75
C ALA A 356 0.24 14.89 16.27
N TYR A 357 1.19 15.36 17.10
CA TYR A 357 1.17 15.14 18.55
C TYR A 357 -0.09 15.67 19.26
N LEU A 358 -0.61 16.83 18.84
CA LEU A 358 -1.85 17.42 19.37
C LEU A 358 -3.14 16.84 18.75
N SER A 359 -3.01 15.89 17.82
CA SER A 359 -4.13 15.24 17.16
C SER A 359 -4.76 14.16 18.05
N PHE A 360 -5.81 13.51 17.55
CA PHE A 360 -6.40 12.36 18.20
C PHE A 360 -5.81 11.05 17.66
N ASP A 361 -5.78 10.04 18.52
CA ASP A 361 -5.45 8.66 18.12
C ASP A 361 -6.62 8.08 17.29
N PRO A 362 -6.41 7.64 16.04
CA PRO A 362 -7.46 7.02 15.23
C PRO A 362 -7.94 5.68 15.79
N THR A 363 -7.09 4.95 16.50
CA THR A 363 -7.29 3.53 16.84
C THR A 363 -8.58 3.24 17.61
N PRO A 364 -8.93 4.00 18.68
CA PRO A 364 -10.15 3.76 19.44
C PRO A 364 -11.41 3.97 18.61
N PHE A 365 -11.41 4.93 17.68
CA PHE A 365 -12.55 5.17 16.80
C PHE A 365 -12.76 4.01 15.82
N ILE A 366 -11.68 3.48 15.25
CA ILE A 366 -11.74 2.26 14.43
C ILE A 366 -12.32 1.12 15.28
N GLY A 367 -11.81 0.90 16.49
CA GLY A 367 -12.27 -0.21 17.33
C GLY A 367 -13.75 -0.15 17.76
N ILE A 368 -14.39 1.01 17.66
CA ILE A 368 -15.84 1.19 17.92
C ILE A 368 -16.64 1.09 16.63
N PHE A 369 -16.32 1.91 15.62
CA PHE A 369 -17.15 2.07 14.43
C PHE A 369 -16.88 1.01 13.35
N PHE A 370 -15.65 0.48 13.25
CA PHE A 370 -15.33 -0.54 12.24
C PHE A 370 -16.13 -1.83 12.44
N PRO A 371 -16.18 -2.46 13.63
CA PRO A 371 -17.01 -3.65 13.84
C PRO A 371 -18.50 -3.38 13.56
N VAL A 372 -18.99 -2.19 13.90
CA VAL A 372 -20.39 -1.78 13.66
C VAL A 372 -20.68 -1.65 12.15
N PHE A 373 -19.85 -0.92 11.39
CA PHE A 373 -20.03 -0.81 9.94
C PHE A 373 -19.87 -2.15 9.24
N PHE A 374 -18.88 -2.96 9.65
CA PHE A 374 -18.71 -4.31 9.12
C PHE A 374 -19.96 -5.17 9.36
N GLY A 375 -20.50 -5.12 10.58
CA GLY A 375 -21.73 -5.82 10.96
C GLY A 375 -22.93 -5.38 10.14
N MET A 376 -23.12 -4.07 9.94
CA MET A 376 -24.24 -3.53 9.14
C MET A 376 -24.16 -3.89 7.66
N ILE A 377 -22.95 -3.99 7.10
CA ILE A 377 -22.77 -4.37 5.69
C ILE A 377 -23.02 -5.87 5.54
N LEU A 378 -22.29 -6.73 6.27
CA LEU A 378 -22.43 -8.18 6.09
C LEU A 378 -23.81 -8.67 6.58
N GLY A 379 -24.18 -8.33 7.82
CA GLY A 379 -25.53 -8.45 8.34
C GLY A 379 -26.22 -9.82 8.18
N ASP A 380 -25.48 -10.92 8.24
CA ASP A 380 -26.02 -12.29 8.14
C ASP A 380 -25.50 -13.13 9.30
N ALA A 381 -26.41 -13.69 10.10
CA ALA A 381 -26.04 -14.42 11.30
C ALA A 381 -25.31 -15.75 10.99
N GLY A 382 -25.63 -16.40 9.86
CA GLY A 382 -24.98 -17.62 9.41
C GLY A 382 -23.53 -17.38 9.03
N TYR A 383 -23.27 -16.36 8.21
CA TYR A 383 -21.89 -15.97 7.91
C TYR A 383 -21.15 -15.47 9.14
N GLY A 384 -21.82 -14.73 10.03
CA GLY A 384 -21.26 -14.30 11.31
C GLY A 384 -20.71 -15.45 12.15
N VAL A 385 -21.48 -16.54 12.31
CA VAL A 385 -21.04 -17.75 13.04
C VAL A 385 -19.84 -18.41 12.37
N LEU A 386 -19.86 -18.55 11.04
CA LEU A 386 -18.71 -19.09 10.29
C LEU A 386 -17.44 -18.25 10.49
N LEU A 387 -17.57 -16.92 10.51
CA LEU A 387 -16.46 -16.01 10.75
C LEU A 387 -15.95 -16.08 12.20
N VAL A 388 -16.81 -16.28 13.19
CA VAL A 388 -16.40 -16.56 14.58
C VAL A 388 -15.53 -17.83 14.64
N ILE A 389 -15.98 -18.92 14.00
CA ILE A 389 -15.24 -20.19 13.95
C ILE A 389 -13.87 -19.97 13.28
N LEU A 390 -13.84 -19.27 12.15
CA LEU A 390 -12.61 -18.95 11.43
C LEU A 390 -11.66 -18.09 12.30
N ALA A 391 -12.17 -17.07 12.98
CA ALA A 391 -11.39 -16.20 13.86
C ALA A 391 -10.77 -16.99 15.03
N LEU A 392 -11.55 -17.87 15.67
CA LEU A 392 -11.06 -18.73 16.74
C LEU A 392 -10.02 -19.76 16.25
N TYR A 393 -10.22 -20.32 15.05
CA TYR A 393 -9.26 -21.22 14.41
C TYR A 393 -7.93 -20.52 14.12
N LEU A 394 -7.96 -19.33 13.51
CA LEU A 394 -6.76 -18.54 13.22
C LEU A 394 -6.01 -18.16 14.49
N ARG A 395 -6.74 -17.76 15.54
CA ARG A 395 -6.17 -17.43 16.85
C ARG A 395 -5.46 -18.62 17.47
N ARG A 396 -6.06 -19.81 17.46
CA ARG A 396 -5.46 -21.03 18.03
C ARG A 396 -4.25 -21.51 17.22
N ARG A 397 -4.33 -21.49 15.89
CA ARG A 397 -3.29 -22.04 15.00
C ARG A 397 -2.07 -21.13 14.85
N TYR A 398 -2.26 -19.82 14.90
CA TYR A 398 -1.24 -18.80 14.59
C TYR A 398 -0.96 -17.82 15.73
N ALA A 399 -1.20 -18.22 16.99
CA ALA A 399 -0.96 -17.39 18.17
C ALA A 399 0.46 -16.78 18.26
N LYS A 400 1.46 -17.43 17.65
CA LYS A 400 2.86 -16.94 17.63
C LYS A 400 3.08 -15.74 16.70
N LYS A 401 2.22 -15.52 15.70
CA LYS A 401 2.31 -14.38 14.78
C LYS A 401 1.41 -13.25 15.27
N ARG A 402 2.01 -12.17 15.77
CA ARG A 402 1.28 -11.02 16.35
C ARG A 402 0.25 -10.43 15.39
N GLU A 403 0.60 -10.25 14.12
CA GLU A 403 -0.31 -9.68 13.11
C GLU A 403 -1.55 -10.55 12.85
N VAL A 404 -1.37 -11.87 12.79
CA VAL A 404 -2.49 -12.81 12.58
C VAL A 404 -3.36 -12.87 13.83
N ALA A 405 -2.75 -12.81 15.02
CA ALA A 405 -3.48 -12.76 16.28
C ALA A 405 -4.32 -11.48 16.38
N ASP A 406 -3.74 -10.32 16.08
CA ASP A 406 -4.43 -9.03 16.09
C ASP A 406 -5.58 -9.02 15.04
N ALA A 407 -5.33 -9.49 13.81
CA ALA A 407 -6.36 -9.61 12.77
C ALA A 407 -7.50 -10.57 13.16
N SER A 408 -7.18 -11.67 13.83
CA SER A 408 -8.20 -12.62 14.33
C SER A 408 -9.09 -12.00 15.40
N GLN A 409 -8.56 -11.10 16.24
CA GLN A 409 -9.36 -10.42 17.27
C GLN A 409 -10.26 -9.36 16.66
N VAL A 410 -9.78 -8.62 15.65
CA VAL A 410 -10.61 -7.71 14.85
C VAL A 410 -11.75 -8.49 14.18
N LEU A 411 -11.43 -9.60 13.50
CA LEU A 411 -12.43 -10.43 12.84
C LEU A 411 -13.46 -10.98 13.84
N LEU A 412 -13.01 -11.41 15.02
CA LEU A 412 -13.90 -11.88 16.09
C LEU A 412 -14.87 -10.78 16.53
N ALA A 413 -14.38 -9.58 16.81
CA ALA A 413 -15.22 -8.44 17.19
C ALA A 413 -16.23 -8.12 16.08
N SER A 414 -15.77 -8.00 14.83
CA SER A 414 -16.62 -7.73 13.68
C SER A 414 -17.68 -8.82 13.46
N SER A 415 -17.31 -10.10 13.59
CA SER A 415 -18.24 -11.22 13.42
C SER A 415 -19.35 -11.23 14.48
N LEU A 416 -19.06 -10.80 15.72
CA LEU A 416 -20.08 -10.66 16.76
C LEU A 416 -21.11 -9.60 16.39
N TYR A 417 -20.67 -8.44 15.88
CA TYR A 417 -21.58 -7.41 15.36
C TYR A 417 -22.35 -7.89 14.13
N THR A 418 -21.74 -8.68 13.24
CA THR A 418 -22.45 -9.31 12.12
C THR A 418 -23.57 -10.21 12.60
N ILE A 419 -23.37 -11.01 13.65
CA ILE A 419 -24.44 -11.84 14.23
C ILE A 419 -25.55 -10.96 14.79
N ILE A 420 -25.21 -9.91 15.53
CA ILE A 420 -26.21 -8.97 16.08
C ILE A 420 -27.05 -8.36 14.95
N PHE A 421 -26.42 -7.79 13.93
CA PHE A 421 -27.15 -7.20 12.79
C PHE A 421 -27.87 -8.25 11.94
N GLY A 422 -27.33 -9.46 11.81
CA GLY A 422 -28.01 -10.56 11.12
C GLY A 422 -29.29 -10.98 11.81
N VAL A 423 -29.31 -11.05 13.14
CA VAL A 423 -30.53 -11.29 13.92
C VAL A 423 -31.50 -10.10 13.80
N LEU A 424 -31.00 -8.86 13.80
CA LEU A 424 -31.83 -7.67 13.61
C LEU A 424 -32.49 -7.61 12.21
N TYR A 425 -31.79 -8.09 11.18
CA TYR A 425 -32.32 -8.19 9.82
C TYR A 425 -33.12 -9.47 9.58
N GLY A 426 -33.05 -10.46 10.48
CA GLY A 426 -33.72 -11.76 10.34
C GLY A 426 -33.05 -12.69 9.31
N GLU A 427 -31.76 -12.51 9.04
CA GLU A 427 -31.06 -13.18 7.94
C GLU A 427 -30.08 -14.26 8.44
N PHE A 428 -30.19 -15.46 7.89
CA PHE A 428 -29.29 -16.58 8.14
C PHE A 428 -29.04 -17.34 6.83
N PHE A 429 -27.81 -17.25 6.30
CA PHE A 429 -27.47 -17.69 4.94
C PHE A 429 -28.47 -17.14 3.90
N GLY A 430 -28.78 -15.85 3.98
CA GLY A 430 -29.88 -15.23 3.27
C GLY A 430 -31.24 -15.62 3.85
N ASP A 431 -32.09 -16.26 3.03
CA ASP A 431 -33.50 -16.56 3.36
C ASP A 431 -33.70 -17.91 4.08
N LEU A 432 -32.63 -18.65 4.39
CA LEU A 432 -32.75 -19.95 5.06
C LEU A 432 -33.22 -19.78 6.52
N GLY A 433 -32.93 -18.66 7.17
CA GLY A 433 -33.39 -18.34 8.52
C GLY A 433 -34.92 -18.20 8.65
N THR A 434 -35.56 -17.54 7.68
CA THR A 434 -37.02 -17.36 7.63
C THR A 434 -37.71 -18.68 7.28
N THR A 435 -37.15 -19.49 6.37
CA THR A 435 -37.73 -20.76 5.93
C THR A 435 -37.53 -21.93 6.88
N LEU A 436 -36.38 -22.05 7.57
CA LEU A 436 -36.11 -23.15 8.51
C LEU A 436 -36.39 -22.80 9.97
N PHE A 437 -36.13 -21.57 10.40
CA PHE A 437 -36.20 -21.18 11.82
C PHE A 437 -37.35 -20.23 12.14
N GLY A 438 -38.12 -19.77 11.14
CA GLY A 438 -39.20 -18.80 11.34
C GLY A 438 -38.72 -17.48 11.94
N MET A 439 -37.46 -17.09 11.71
CA MET A 439 -36.92 -15.83 12.21
C MET A 439 -37.56 -14.67 11.43
N GLU A 440 -38.53 -13.99 12.05
CA GLU A 440 -39.05 -12.74 11.48
C GLU A 440 -38.03 -11.60 11.65
N PRO A 441 -37.88 -10.71 10.64
CA PRO A 441 -37.00 -9.56 10.74
C PRO A 441 -37.46 -8.61 11.85
N LEU A 442 -36.60 -8.39 12.85
CA LEU A 442 -36.94 -7.56 14.03
C LEU A 442 -36.93 -6.05 13.74
N LEU A 443 -36.18 -5.59 12.73
CA LEU A 443 -36.08 -4.17 12.39
C LEU A 443 -36.39 -3.86 10.91
N ILE A 444 -35.59 -4.38 9.99
CA ILE A 444 -35.65 -4.03 8.56
C ILE A 444 -35.30 -5.27 7.73
N GLU A 445 -36.20 -5.67 6.84
CA GLU A 445 -35.88 -6.63 5.80
C GLU A 445 -35.17 -5.90 4.64
N ARG A 446 -33.87 -6.17 4.48
CA ARG A 446 -33.00 -5.42 3.55
C ARG A 446 -33.43 -5.55 2.08
N ARG A 447 -34.04 -6.69 1.74
CA ARG A 447 -34.48 -7.02 0.37
C ARG A 447 -35.71 -6.22 -0.08
N THR A 448 -36.71 -6.08 0.80
CA THR A 448 -38.00 -5.47 0.46
C THR A 448 -38.01 -3.97 0.76
N SER A 449 -37.25 -3.53 1.77
CA SER A 449 -37.30 -2.16 2.30
C SER A 449 -35.99 -1.40 2.07
N VAL A 450 -35.64 -1.18 0.80
CA VAL A 450 -34.40 -0.48 0.39
C VAL A 450 -34.37 0.98 0.90
N ILE A 451 -35.49 1.71 0.83
CA ILE A 451 -35.55 3.12 1.25
C ILE A 451 -35.27 3.27 2.77
N PRO A 452 -35.92 2.53 3.67
CA PRO A 452 -35.57 2.54 5.10
C PRO A 452 -34.10 2.21 5.39
N MET A 453 -33.52 1.23 4.68
CA MET A 453 -32.11 0.89 4.84
C MET A 453 -31.18 2.02 4.36
N MET A 454 -31.55 2.70 3.27
CA MET A 454 -30.83 3.88 2.80
C MET A 454 -30.85 5.00 3.83
N VAL A 455 -32.03 5.29 4.41
CA VAL A 455 -32.19 6.29 5.48
C VAL A 455 -31.36 5.90 6.70
N PHE A 456 -31.38 4.63 7.11
CA PHE A 456 -30.57 4.13 8.23
C PHE A 456 -29.06 4.30 7.99
N ALA A 457 -28.58 3.90 6.81
CA ALA A 457 -27.17 4.05 6.43
C ALA A 457 -26.75 5.53 6.37
N LEU A 458 -27.60 6.40 5.81
CA LEU A 458 -27.36 7.83 5.75
C LEU A 458 -27.34 8.44 7.15
N SER A 459 -28.23 8.01 8.04
CA SER A 459 -28.30 8.44 9.45
C SER A 459 -27.01 8.09 10.19
N ALA A 460 -26.50 6.86 10.02
CA ALA A 460 -25.21 6.46 10.57
C ALA A 460 -24.07 7.34 10.04
N GLY A 461 -24.11 7.70 8.75
CA GLY A 461 -23.17 8.63 8.12
C GLY A 461 -23.22 10.04 8.70
N VAL A 462 -24.42 10.58 8.91
CA VAL A 462 -24.61 11.88 9.57
C VAL A 462 -24.00 11.87 10.96
N VAL A 463 -24.34 10.89 11.79
CA VAL A 463 -23.82 10.78 13.16
C VAL A 463 -22.30 10.71 13.16
N HIS A 464 -21.72 9.89 12.29
CA HIS A 464 -20.27 9.72 12.22
C HIS A 464 -19.56 10.99 11.71
N ILE A 465 -20.08 11.67 10.69
CA ILE A 465 -19.51 12.93 10.16
C ILE A 465 -19.65 14.08 11.16
N VAL A 466 -20.80 14.21 11.82
CA VAL A 466 -21.02 15.24 12.85
C VAL A 466 -20.05 15.02 14.02
N LEU A 467 -19.85 13.76 14.45
CA LEU A 467 -18.85 13.43 15.45
C LEU A 467 -17.44 13.83 15.00
N GLY A 468 -17.07 13.56 13.76
CA GLY A 468 -15.76 13.93 13.21
C GLY A 468 -15.54 15.45 13.18
N LEU A 469 -16.57 16.21 12.78
CA LEU A 469 -16.53 17.67 12.81
C LEU A 469 -16.46 18.22 14.24
N LEU A 470 -17.14 17.59 15.20
CA LEU A 470 -17.10 17.97 16.61
C LEU A 470 -15.72 17.74 17.20
N LEU A 471 -15.10 16.59 16.93
CA LEU A 471 -13.70 16.33 17.29
C LEU A 471 -12.76 17.36 16.66
N GLY A 472 -12.98 17.70 15.38
CA GLY A 472 -12.19 18.71 14.68
C GLY A 472 -12.33 20.10 15.32
N ALA A 473 -13.54 20.47 15.75
CA ALA A 473 -13.77 21.72 16.47
C ALA A 473 -13.04 21.73 17.82
N ILE A 474 -13.09 20.62 18.57
CA ILE A 474 -12.34 20.46 19.83
C ILE A 474 -10.83 20.62 19.59
N THR A 475 -10.27 20.00 18.54
CA THR A 475 -8.86 20.14 18.19
C THR A 475 -8.49 21.59 17.87
N ALA A 476 -9.30 22.29 17.07
CA ALA A 476 -9.08 23.69 16.71
C ALA A 476 -9.10 24.60 17.95
N PHE A 477 -10.03 24.37 18.88
CA PHE A 477 -10.07 25.11 20.15
C PHE A 477 -8.85 24.83 21.04
N ARG A 478 -8.36 23.57 21.10
CA ARG A 478 -7.13 23.23 21.83
C ARG A 478 -5.89 23.92 21.27
N ARG A 479 -5.85 24.14 19.95
CA ARG A 479 -4.79 24.88 19.25
C ARG A 479 -4.94 26.41 19.30
N LYS A 480 -5.94 26.91 20.03
CA LYS A 480 -6.28 28.34 20.13
C LYS A 480 -6.69 29.01 18.79
N VAL A 481 -6.97 28.23 17.73
CA VAL A 481 -7.44 28.74 16.43
C VAL A 481 -8.97 28.84 16.42
N ARG A 482 -9.50 29.87 17.09
CA ARG A 482 -10.95 30.02 17.33
C ARG A 482 -11.79 30.14 16.05
N ARG A 483 -11.25 30.76 14.99
CA ARG A 483 -11.96 30.95 13.72
C ARG A 483 -12.30 29.63 13.03
N GLU A 484 -11.33 28.72 12.96
CA GLU A 484 -11.52 27.38 12.37
C GLU A 484 -12.51 26.55 13.20
N GLY A 485 -12.40 26.58 14.53
CA GLY A 485 -13.34 25.89 15.42
C GLY A 485 -14.79 26.36 15.21
N PHE A 486 -15.01 27.67 15.08
CA PHE A 486 -16.33 28.22 14.82
C PHE A 486 -16.88 27.85 13.44
N ALA A 487 -16.03 27.83 12.40
CA ALA A 487 -16.42 27.40 11.06
C ALA A 487 -16.89 25.93 11.04
N LYS A 488 -16.20 25.03 11.78
CA LYS A 488 -16.64 23.63 11.93
C LYS A 488 -17.98 23.50 12.66
N LEU A 489 -18.24 24.31 13.69
CA LEU A 489 -19.54 24.33 14.38
C LEU A 489 -20.67 24.84 13.47
N LEU A 490 -20.42 25.89 12.67
CA LEU A 490 -21.37 26.36 11.66
C LEU A 490 -21.67 25.29 10.61
N ASN A 491 -20.66 24.56 10.16
CA ASN A 491 -20.86 23.42 9.24
C ASN A 491 -21.78 22.35 9.85
N ILE A 492 -21.60 22.01 11.14
CA ILE A 492 -22.50 21.07 11.84
C ILE A 492 -23.93 21.61 11.86
N LEU A 493 -24.12 22.88 12.21
CA LEU A 493 -25.44 23.52 12.25
C LEU A 493 -26.13 23.45 10.88
N ILE A 494 -25.43 23.81 9.80
CA ILE A 494 -25.98 23.79 8.44
C ILE A 494 -26.36 22.36 8.02
N ILE A 495 -25.52 21.36 8.31
CA ILE A 495 -25.81 19.95 8.00
C ILE A 495 -27.07 19.48 8.74
N LEU A 496 -27.19 19.77 10.04
CA LEU A 496 -28.37 19.39 10.83
C LEU A 496 -29.64 20.09 10.33
N CYS A 497 -29.56 21.37 10.00
CA CYS A 497 -30.67 22.11 9.42
C CYS A 497 -31.08 21.54 8.05
N MET A 498 -30.12 21.17 7.19
CA MET A 498 -30.39 20.56 5.88
C MET A 498 -31.14 19.23 6.03
N ILE A 499 -30.75 18.40 7.00
CA ILE A 499 -31.43 17.14 7.30
C ILE A 499 -32.83 17.39 7.86
N ALA A 500 -33.01 18.39 8.72
CA ALA A 500 -34.32 18.75 9.25
C ALA A 500 -35.28 19.22 8.15
N VAL A 501 -34.79 19.99 7.16
CA VAL A 501 -35.57 20.35 5.97
C VAL A 501 -35.95 19.10 5.17
N PHE A 502 -34.99 18.20 4.94
CA PHE A 502 -35.27 16.93 4.25
C PHE A 502 -36.35 16.12 5.00
N ALA A 503 -36.28 16.05 6.32
CA ALA A 503 -37.27 15.35 7.14
C ALA A 503 -38.67 16.00 7.08
N THR A 504 -38.77 17.34 6.96
CA THR A 504 -40.07 18.00 6.71
C THR A 504 -40.65 17.64 5.34
N PHE A 505 -39.81 17.45 4.31
CA PHE A 505 -40.26 17.09 2.96
C PHE A 505 -40.88 15.69 2.90
N PHE A 506 -40.37 14.74 3.67
CA PHE A 506 -40.92 13.39 3.79
C PHE A 506 -42.10 13.28 4.80
N GLY A 507 -42.54 14.40 5.38
CA GLY A 507 -43.66 14.43 6.31
C GLY A 507 -43.36 13.98 7.74
N TYR A 508 -42.09 13.79 8.11
CA TYR A 508 -41.71 13.43 9.48
C TYR A 508 -41.78 14.61 10.47
N LEU A 509 -41.70 15.85 9.97
CA LEU A 509 -41.78 17.08 10.77
C LEU A 509 -42.86 18.03 10.21
N PRO A 510 -43.45 18.90 11.05
CA PRO A 510 -44.45 19.87 10.59
C PRO A 510 -43.86 20.82 9.55
N GLY A 511 -44.54 20.98 8.41
CA GLY A 511 -44.07 21.84 7.30
C GLY A 511 -43.90 23.32 7.68
N LEU A 512 -44.51 23.78 8.78
CA LEU A 512 -44.33 25.12 9.33
C LEU A 512 -42.88 25.40 9.79
N LEU A 513 -42.13 24.36 10.19
CA LEU A 513 -40.73 24.48 10.62
C LEU A 513 -39.76 24.70 9.45
N SER A 514 -40.17 24.42 8.20
CA SER A 514 -39.27 24.52 7.03
C SER A 514 -38.76 25.95 6.80
N ARG A 515 -39.64 26.95 6.90
CA ARG A 515 -39.34 28.37 6.68
C ARG A 515 -38.28 28.93 7.65
N PRO A 516 -38.41 28.79 8.98
CA PRO A 516 -37.37 29.28 9.90
C PRO A 516 -36.05 28.52 9.73
N ILE A 517 -36.07 27.22 9.43
CA ILE A 517 -34.83 26.44 9.22
C ILE A 517 -34.08 26.93 7.97
N ILE A 518 -34.78 27.21 6.87
CA ILE A 518 -34.19 27.77 5.66
C ILE A 518 -33.60 29.16 5.93
N MET A 519 -34.27 30.00 6.73
CA MET A 519 -33.72 31.29 7.16
C MET A 519 -32.42 31.12 7.97
N VAL A 520 -32.36 30.14 8.88
CA VAL A 520 -31.13 29.85 9.64
C VAL A 520 -29.99 29.44 8.72
N ILE A 521 -30.24 28.59 7.72
CA ILE A 521 -29.22 28.20 6.72
C ILE A 521 -28.74 29.43 5.94
N LEU A 522 -29.68 30.27 5.48
CA LEU A 522 -29.36 31.47 4.71
C LEU A 522 -28.53 32.47 5.51
N ILE A 523 -28.80 32.62 6.81
CA ILE A 523 -28.03 33.48 7.71
C ILE A 523 -26.67 32.86 8.05
N ALA A 524 -26.61 31.56 8.33
CA ALA A 524 -25.38 30.88 8.73
C ALA A 524 -24.33 30.82 7.59
N THR A 525 -24.76 30.81 6.33
CA THR A 525 -23.87 30.68 5.17
C THR A 525 -22.91 31.87 5.01
N PRO A 526 -23.33 33.16 5.10
CA PRO A 526 -22.43 34.30 5.16
C PRO A 526 -21.44 34.26 6.35
N PHE A 527 -21.87 33.82 7.54
CA PHE A 527 -20.97 33.69 8.70
C PHE A 527 -19.93 32.59 8.50
N LEU A 528 -20.28 31.51 7.78
CA LEU A 528 -19.35 30.46 7.42
C LEU A 528 -18.23 31.00 6.49
N LEU A 529 -18.59 31.80 5.49
CA LEU A 529 -17.63 32.46 4.59
C LEU A 529 -16.69 33.40 5.34
N PHE A 530 -17.21 34.16 6.32
CA PHE A 530 -16.38 35.08 7.11
C PHE A 530 -15.42 34.35 8.05
N SER A 531 -15.84 33.24 8.65
CA SER A 531 -15.03 32.50 9.63
C SER A 531 -14.03 31.52 9.00
N GLY A 532 -14.42 30.82 7.94
CA GLY A 532 -13.61 29.79 7.27
C GLY A 532 -13.03 30.20 5.90
N GLY A 533 -13.27 31.43 5.45
CA GLY A 533 -12.76 31.95 4.17
C GLY A 533 -13.41 31.30 2.94
N LEU A 534 -12.77 31.47 1.77
CA LEU A 534 -13.29 30.98 0.48
C LEU A 534 -13.36 29.45 0.38
N LEU A 535 -12.62 28.72 1.23
CA LEU A 535 -12.60 27.25 1.21
C LEU A 535 -13.77 26.62 1.97
N ALA A 536 -14.44 27.36 2.86
CA ALA A 536 -15.48 26.80 3.73
C ALA A 536 -16.71 26.23 2.99
N PRO A 537 -17.23 26.83 1.90
CA PRO A 537 -18.32 26.22 1.12
C PRO A 537 -17.91 24.93 0.42
N LEU A 538 -16.65 24.83 -0.02
CA LEU A 538 -16.11 23.61 -0.62
C LEU A 538 -16.03 22.50 0.43
N GLU A 539 -15.67 22.82 1.67
CA GLU A 539 -15.71 21.87 2.79
C GLU A 539 -17.13 21.39 3.11
N LEU A 540 -18.12 22.30 3.10
CA LEU A 540 -19.53 21.93 3.27
C LEU A 540 -19.99 20.95 2.19
N LEU A 541 -19.71 21.24 0.91
CA LEU A 541 -20.06 20.36 -0.20
C LEU A 541 -19.35 19.00 -0.08
N LYS A 542 -18.07 19.01 0.31
CA LYS A 542 -17.31 17.78 0.63
C LYS A 542 -17.98 17.00 1.75
N ASN A 543 -18.45 17.65 2.82
CA ASN A 543 -19.14 16.98 3.94
C ASN A 543 -20.44 16.30 3.48
N ILE A 544 -21.22 16.96 2.63
CA ILE A 544 -22.44 16.38 2.05
C ILE A 544 -22.10 15.14 1.21
N GLY A 545 -21.08 15.23 0.34
CA GLY A 545 -20.61 14.09 -0.45
C GLY A 545 -20.11 12.92 0.41
N ASN A 546 -19.46 13.21 1.55
CA ASN A 546 -19.03 12.19 2.50
C ASN A 546 -20.23 11.52 3.19
N ILE A 547 -21.29 12.25 3.54
CA ILE A 547 -22.52 11.67 4.10
C ILE A 547 -23.19 10.75 3.07
N ILE A 548 -23.34 11.20 1.82
CA ILE A 548 -23.93 10.38 0.74
C ILE A 548 -23.12 9.10 0.51
N SER A 549 -21.80 9.14 0.71
CA SER A 549 -20.93 7.96 0.55
C SER A 549 -21.28 6.80 1.49
N TYR A 550 -22.02 7.05 2.59
CA TYR A 550 -22.51 5.99 3.49
C TYR A 550 -23.62 5.14 2.90
N VAL A 551 -24.29 5.58 1.82
CA VAL A 551 -25.23 4.73 1.04
C VAL A 551 -24.55 3.44 0.58
N ARG A 552 -23.22 3.45 0.45
CA ARG A 552 -22.42 2.25 0.17
C ARG A 552 -22.64 1.12 1.18
N ILE A 553 -22.89 1.42 2.45
CA ILE A 553 -23.17 0.42 3.48
C ILE A 553 -24.39 -0.41 3.08
N MET A 554 -25.47 0.27 2.69
CA MET A 554 -26.68 -0.36 2.18
C MET A 554 -26.41 -1.12 0.87
N ALA A 555 -25.80 -0.48 -0.12
CA ALA A 555 -25.65 -1.06 -1.47
C ALA A 555 -24.90 -2.40 -1.45
N ILE A 556 -23.81 -2.47 -0.67
CA ILE A 556 -22.98 -3.67 -0.57
C ILE A 556 -23.67 -4.74 0.26
N GLY A 557 -24.33 -4.35 1.36
CA GLY A 557 -25.12 -5.30 2.15
C GLY A 557 -26.22 -5.94 1.31
N LEU A 558 -26.96 -5.14 0.54
CA LEU A 558 -27.99 -5.63 -0.38
C LEU A 558 -27.45 -6.60 -1.43
N THR A 559 -26.27 -6.32 -1.99
CA THR A 559 -25.64 -7.23 -2.96
C THR A 559 -25.28 -8.57 -2.33
N SER A 560 -24.77 -8.58 -1.08
CA SER A 560 -24.44 -9.81 -0.38
C SER A 560 -25.67 -10.67 -0.08
N VAL A 561 -26.79 -10.04 0.32
CA VAL A 561 -28.07 -10.73 0.54
C VAL A 561 -28.63 -11.29 -0.76
N LEU A 562 -28.62 -10.50 -1.83
CA LEU A 562 -29.12 -10.94 -3.13
C LEU A 562 -28.31 -12.13 -3.66
N LEU A 563 -26.99 -12.13 -3.47
CA LEU A 563 -26.13 -13.25 -3.86
C LEU A 563 -26.44 -14.52 -3.05
N ALA A 564 -26.66 -14.38 -1.75
CA ALA A 564 -27.08 -15.51 -0.90
C ALA A 564 -28.45 -16.06 -1.33
N PHE A 565 -29.39 -15.19 -1.66
CA PHE A 565 -30.71 -15.57 -2.16
C PHE A 565 -30.62 -16.31 -3.49
N VAL A 566 -29.81 -15.84 -4.44
CA VAL A 566 -29.57 -16.53 -5.73
C VAL A 566 -28.91 -17.88 -5.50
N ALA A 567 -27.97 -18.00 -4.57
CA ALA A 567 -27.36 -19.28 -4.21
C ALA A 567 -28.41 -20.30 -3.73
N ASN A 568 -29.32 -19.88 -2.84
CA ASN A 568 -30.40 -20.72 -2.33
C ASN A 568 -31.38 -21.13 -3.43
N GLN A 569 -31.77 -20.19 -4.31
CA GLN A 569 -32.69 -20.49 -5.42
C GLN A 569 -32.06 -21.45 -6.44
N MET A 570 -30.78 -21.28 -6.77
CA MET A 570 -30.08 -22.18 -7.69
C MET A 570 -29.99 -23.60 -7.13
N ALA A 571 -29.82 -23.74 -5.81
CA ALA A 571 -29.85 -25.04 -5.13
C ALA A 571 -31.18 -25.78 -5.33
N GLY A 572 -32.30 -25.03 -5.28
CA GLY A 572 -33.65 -25.59 -5.41
C GLY A 572 -34.14 -25.78 -6.85
N ALA A 573 -33.58 -25.05 -7.82
CA ALA A 573 -34.13 -24.97 -9.18
C ALA A 573 -33.53 -25.95 -10.21
N THR A 574 -32.37 -26.54 -9.94
CA THR A 574 -31.60 -27.26 -10.98
C THR A 574 -32.13 -28.66 -11.33
N GLY A 575 -33.09 -29.21 -10.57
CA GLY A 575 -33.63 -30.57 -10.77
C GLY A 575 -32.64 -31.70 -10.45
N ASP A 576 -31.34 -31.46 -10.54
CA ASP A 576 -30.25 -32.29 -10.04
C ASP A 576 -29.72 -31.74 -8.71
N ILE A 577 -29.97 -32.50 -7.63
CA ILE A 577 -29.60 -32.15 -6.26
C ILE A 577 -28.09 -31.94 -6.12
N VAL A 578 -27.28 -32.74 -6.82
CA VAL A 578 -25.81 -32.68 -6.68
C VAL A 578 -25.27 -31.41 -7.33
N LEU A 579 -25.74 -31.10 -8.54
CA LEU A 579 -25.33 -29.90 -9.27
C LEU A 579 -25.79 -28.62 -8.56
N GLY A 580 -27.04 -28.61 -8.06
CA GLY A 580 -27.60 -27.49 -7.32
C GLY A 580 -26.87 -27.20 -6.01
N VAL A 581 -26.59 -28.24 -5.20
CA VAL A 581 -25.83 -28.10 -3.96
C VAL A 581 -24.39 -27.62 -4.23
N MET A 582 -23.73 -28.16 -5.25
CA MET A 582 -22.38 -27.73 -5.61
C MET A 582 -22.34 -26.24 -6.01
N ALA A 583 -23.28 -25.78 -6.84
CA ALA A 583 -23.39 -24.38 -7.25
C ALA A 583 -23.68 -23.47 -6.05
N ALA A 584 -24.57 -23.88 -5.14
CA ALA A 584 -24.91 -23.13 -3.94
C ALA A 584 -23.70 -23.01 -3.00
N VAL A 585 -22.96 -24.09 -2.75
CA VAL A 585 -21.74 -24.07 -1.93
C VAL A 585 -20.70 -23.12 -2.52
N LEU A 586 -20.51 -23.13 -3.85
CA LEU A 586 -19.58 -22.23 -4.52
C LEU A 586 -19.99 -20.76 -4.34
N LEU A 587 -21.28 -20.44 -4.52
CA LEU A 587 -21.79 -19.08 -4.38
C LEU A 587 -21.77 -18.60 -2.93
N HIS A 588 -22.07 -19.45 -1.96
CA HIS A 588 -21.92 -19.11 -0.54
C HIS A 588 -20.46 -18.91 -0.15
N LEU A 589 -19.54 -19.72 -0.66
CA LEU A 589 -18.10 -19.53 -0.44
C LEU A 589 -17.64 -18.19 -1.01
N LEU A 590 -18.06 -17.87 -2.25
CA LEU A 590 -17.80 -16.58 -2.86
C LEU A 590 -18.37 -15.43 -2.01
N ASN A 591 -19.61 -15.58 -1.52
CA ASN A 591 -20.24 -14.55 -0.69
C ASN A 591 -19.53 -14.37 0.65
N ILE A 592 -18.99 -15.43 1.26
CA ILE A 592 -18.18 -15.32 2.49
C ILE A 592 -16.88 -14.57 2.21
N VAL A 593 -16.18 -14.91 1.12
CA VAL A 593 -14.94 -14.23 0.73
C VAL A 593 -15.21 -12.75 0.49
N LEU A 594 -16.19 -12.42 -0.36
CA LEU A 594 -16.60 -11.04 -0.61
C LEU A 594 -17.11 -10.35 0.66
N GLY A 595 -17.83 -11.07 1.51
CA GLY A 595 -18.36 -10.62 2.79
C GLY A 595 -17.31 -10.33 3.86
N VAL A 596 -16.08 -10.83 3.71
CA VAL A 596 -14.95 -10.41 4.56
C VAL A 596 -14.22 -9.23 3.95
N PHE A 597 -13.89 -9.29 2.66
CA PHE A 597 -13.03 -8.27 2.02
C PHE A 597 -13.78 -6.96 1.73
N SER A 598 -14.98 -7.04 1.14
CA SER A 598 -15.74 -5.86 0.71
C SER A 598 -16.14 -4.98 1.91
N PRO A 599 -16.75 -5.51 2.99
CA PRO A 599 -17.06 -4.69 4.16
C PRO A 599 -15.81 -4.10 4.82
N THR A 600 -14.70 -4.85 4.87
CA THR A 600 -13.45 -4.34 5.43
C THR A 600 -12.94 -3.13 4.66
N ILE A 601 -12.79 -3.23 3.35
CA ILE A 601 -12.26 -2.14 2.51
C ILE A 601 -13.16 -0.91 2.60
N HIS A 602 -14.47 -1.11 2.50
CA HIS A 602 -15.41 0.01 2.49
C HIS A 602 -15.61 0.64 3.86
N ALA A 603 -15.61 -0.13 4.95
CA ALA A 603 -15.60 0.42 6.29
C ALA A 603 -14.31 1.22 6.56
N LEU A 604 -13.14 0.72 6.16
CA LEU A 604 -11.89 1.46 6.30
C LEU A 604 -11.89 2.74 5.49
N ARG A 605 -12.42 2.73 4.26
CA ARG A 605 -12.59 3.95 3.47
C ARG A 605 -13.38 5.01 4.24
N LEU A 606 -14.56 4.64 4.76
CA LEU A 606 -15.43 5.51 5.58
C LEU A 606 -14.69 6.13 6.78
N HIS A 607 -13.71 5.43 7.35
CA HIS A 607 -12.87 5.99 8.40
C HIS A 607 -11.82 6.95 7.83
N TYR A 608 -11.06 6.53 6.83
CA TYR A 608 -9.87 7.26 6.38
C TYR A 608 -10.22 8.52 5.61
N VAL A 609 -11.17 8.43 4.69
CA VAL A 609 -11.50 9.53 3.77
C VAL A 609 -12.63 10.39 4.36
N GLU A 610 -13.69 9.76 4.86
CA GLU A 610 -14.88 10.47 5.31
C GLU A 610 -14.76 10.98 6.76
N PHE A 611 -14.19 10.22 7.70
CA PHE A 611 -14.15 10.59 9.14
C PHE A 611 -12.84 11.26 9.59
N PHE A 612 -11.68 10.64 9.36
CA PHE A 612 -10.39 11.13 9.83
C PHE A 612 -9.98 12.44 9.18
N SER A 613 -10.39 12.68 7.93
CA SER A 613 -10.15 13.95 7.25
C SER A 613 -10.79 15.18 7.93
N LYS A 614 -11.62 15.00 8.97
CA LYS A 614 -12.27 16.09 9.70
C LYS A 614 -11.45 16.62 10.88
N PHE A 615 -10.61 15.78 11.48
CA PHE A 615 -9.95 16.08 12.75
C PHE A 615 -8.53 15.54 12.90
N ILE A 616 -8.10 14.60 12.06
CA ILE A 616 -6.75 14.05 12.12
C ILE A 616 -5.84 14.82 11.18
N GLU A 617 -4.84 15.46 11.77
CA GLU A 617 -3.71 15.99 11.03
C GLU A 617 -2.58 14.98 11.01
N SER A 618 -1.95 14.85 9.85
CA SER A 618 -0.76 14.02 9.62
C SER A 618 0.51 14.86 9.77
N GLY A 619 1.64 14.21 10.04
CA GLY A 619 2.94 14.88 10.10
C GLY A 619 3.70 14.68 11.41
N GLY A 620 3.23 13.82 12.31
CA GLY A 620 3.97 13.47 13.52
C GLY A 620 5.19 12.60 13.21
N LYS A 621 6.21 12.68 14.07
CA LYS A 621 7.34 11.75 14.08
C LYS A 621 7.02 10.59 15.03
N LYS A 622 7.27 9.34 14.64
CA LYS A 622 7.11 8.19 15.56
C LYS A 622 8.23 8.22 16.60
N PHE A 623 7.89 7.93 17.86
CA PHE A 623 8.91 7.78 18.88
C PHE A 623 9.78 6.55 18.64
N ASP A 624 11.09 6.78 18.63
CA ASP A 624 12.10 5.75 18.43
C ASP A 624 13.19 5.90 19.52
N PRO A 625 13.06 5.20 20.65
CA PRO A 625 14.01 5.34 21.74
C PRO A 625 15.35 4.71 21.39
N MET A 626 16.42 5.18 22.02
CA MET A 626 17.75 4.62 21.83
C MET A 626 17.76 3.11 22.08
N HIS A 627 18.40 2.37 21.18
CA HIS A 627 18.61 0.93 21.29
C HIS A 627 20.11 0.63 21.46
N LYS A 628 20.43 -0.59 21.88
CA LYS A 628 21.81 -1.06 22.07
C LYS A 628 22.27 -1.80 20.83
#